data_AF-A0A2E4D3X1-F1
#
_entry.id   AF-A0A2E4D3X1-F1
#
_cell.length_a   1.000
_cell.length_b   1.000
_cell.length_c   1.000
_cell.angle_alpha   90.00
_cell.angle_beta   90.00
_cell.angle_gamma   90.00
#
_symmetry.space_group_name_H-M   'P 1'
#
loop_
_entity.id
_entity.type
_entity.pdbx_description
1 polymer ?
#
loop_
_entity_poly.entity_id
_entity_poly.type
_entity_poly.pdbx_seq_one_letter_code
_entity_poly.pdbx_strand_id
1 'polypeptide(L)'
;EYTIYLDLFDYAITLFFLIEIIIRIISERSLKKFFSDGWNVFDFLIVTISLVPINNVESVFVARLLRIIRVLRIITVVPAFRHIIDSLIKTIPRVGFIALLMFIFMYVWGAIGTMFFGKVDPENWGNIGLALITLVQVATYDDWAAIMGQVTEVYPFAWIFFVSFIIINAVILLNMVIGVIVDVMTGGSGIDDLIKAEEDAKD
;
A
#
# COMPACT_ATOMS: atom_id res chain seq x y z
N GLU A 1 18.56 26.49 -23.16
CA GLU A 1 17.99 27.60 -22.36
C GLU A 1 16.91 27.10 -21.39
N TYR A 2 15.82 26.47 -21.85
CA TYR A 2 14.76 25.95 -20.97
C TYR A 2 15.23 24.99 -19.86
N THR A 3 16.20 24.11 -20.14
CA THR A 3 16.75 23.18 -19.14
C THR A 3 17.44 23.89 -17.98
N ILE A 4 18.12 25.02 -18.24
CA ILE A 4 18.81 25.81 -17.22
C ILE A 4 17.78 26.45 -16.27
N TYR A 5 16.68 26.96 -16.82
CA TYR A 5 15.60 27.54 -16.01
C TYR A 5 14.92 26.49 -15.13
N LEU A 6 14.71 25.27 -15.67
CA LEU A 6 14.14 24.16 -14.91
C LEU A 6 15.07 23.72 -13.76
N ASP A 7 16.36 23.56 -14.03
CA ASP A 7 17.33 23.18 -13.01
C ASP A 7 17.43 24.25 -11.91
N LEU A 8 17.49 25.54 -12.29
CA LEU A 8 17.51 26.65 -11.34
C LEU A 8 16.27 26.64 -10.43
N PHE A 9 15.08 26.41 -11.00
CA PHE A 9 13.83 26.35 -10.25
C PHE A 9 13.82 25.16 -9.28
N ASP A 10 14.29 23.99 -9.72
CA ASP A 10 14.43 22.79 -8.88
C ASP A 10 15.37 23.02 -7.69
N TYR A 11 16.51 23.69 -7.91
CA TYR A 11 17.43 24.07 -6.84
C TYR A 11 16.81 25.08 -5.88
N ALA A 12 16.11 26.10 -6.41
CA ALA A 12 15.45 27.11 -5.60
C ALA A 12 14.36 26.50 -4.70
N ILE A 13 13.52 25.60 -5.25
CA ILE A 13 12.52 24.87 -4.47
C ILE A 13 13.18 24.01 -3.39
N THR A 14 14.25 23.30 -3.75
CA THR A 14 14.98 22.45 -2.78
C THR A 14 15.56 23.27 -1.63
N LEU A 15 16.13 24.44 -1.95
CA LEU A 15 16.66 25.36 -0.95
C LEU A 15 15.54 25.92 -0.06
N PHE A 16 14.39 26.28 -0.64
CA PHE A 16 13.23 26.74 0.11
C PHE A 16 12.79 25.70 1.15
N PHE A 17 12.59 24.44 0.74
CA PHE A 17 12.21 23.39 1.69
C PHE A 17 13.30 23.08 2.72
N LEU A 18 14.58 23.19 2.34
CA LEU A 18 15.67 23.03 3.28
C LEU A 18 15.63 24.10 4.38
N ILE A 19 15.42 25.37 4.00
CA ILE A 19 15.31 26.46 4.97
C ILE A 19 14.06 26.25 5.84
N GLU A 20 12.94 25.91 5.23
CA GLU A 20 11.67 25.66 5.89
C GLU A 20 11.78 24.54 6.96
N ILE A 21 12.39 23.41 6.61
CA ILE A 21 12.56 22.29 7.56
C ILE A 21 13.54 22.64 8.69
N ILE A 22 14.61 23.40 8.41
CA ILE A 22 15.55 23.87 9.44
C ILE A 22 14.83 24.79 10.43
N ILE A 23 14.03 25.74 9.94
CA ILE A 23 13.23 26.63 10.80
C ILE A 23 12.27 25.82 11.66
N ARG A 24 11.59 24.82 11.07
CA ARG A 24 10.64 23.95 11.78
C ARG A 24 11.31 23.15 12.90
N ILE A 25 12.48 22.56 12.64
CA ILE A 25 13.28 21.82 13.63
C ILE A 25 13.69 22.73 14.79
N ILE A 26 14.16 23.95 14.51
CA ILE A 26 14.56 24.93 15.53
C ILE A 26 13.34 25.36 16.37
N SER A 27 12.19 25.57 15.73
CA SER A 27 10.94 25.95 16.38
C SER A 27 10.44 24.91 17.39
N GLU A 28 10.56 23.62 17.08
CA GLU A 28 10.04 22.53 17.90
C GLU A 28 10.84 22.29 19.20
N ARG A 29 12.04 22.90 19.33
CA ARG A 29 13.00 22.86 20.47
C ARG A 29 13.50 21.48 20.89
N SER A 30 12.86 20.39 20.47
CA SER A 30 13.20 19.01 20.77
C SER A 30 13.11 18.15 19.51
N LEU A 31 14.22 17.52 19.15
CA LEU A 31 14.27 16.59 18.02
C LEU A 31 13.29 15.42 18.23
N LYS A 32 13.11 14.95 19.48
CA LYS A 32 12.14 13.88 19.76
C LYS A 32 10.71 14.28 19.41
N LYS A 33 10.35 15.54 19.63
CA LYS A 33 9.01 16.05 19.31
C LYS A 33 8.83 16.20 17.79
N PHE A 34 9.86 16.69 17.10
CA PHE A 34 9.87 16.78 15.64
C PHE A 34 9.70 15.40 14.97
N PHE A 35 10.50 14.41 15.37
CA PHE A 35 10.44 13.05 14.80
C PHE A 35 9.25 12.21 15.30
N SER A 36 8.44 12.73 16.22
CA SER A 36 7.19 12.09 16.64
C SER A 36 6.02 12.40 15.71
N ASP A 37 6.12 13.45 14.89
CA ASP A 37 5.10 13.82 13.91
C ASP A 37 5.45 13.22 12.54
N GLY A 38 4.59 12.33 12.04
CA GLY A 38 4.79 11.64 10.77
C GLY A 38 4.95 12.58 9.58
N TRP A 39 4.29 13.74 9.59
CA TRP A 39 4.41 14.74 8.52
C TRP A 39 5.77 15.43 8.53
N ASN A 40 6.33 15.69 9.71
CA ASN A 40 7.67 16.25 9.85
C ASN A 40 8.75 15.24 9.43
N VAL A 41 8.58 13.96 9.77
CA VAL A 41 9.46 12.89 9.32
C VAL A 41 9.44 12.76 7.79
N PHE A 42 8.25 12.80 7.19
CA PHE A 42 8.09 12.74 5.73
C PHE A 42 8.75 13.94 5.04
N ASP A 43 8.46 15.17 5.48
CA ASP A 43 9.05 16.39 4.93
C ASP A 43 10.59 16.35 5.02
N PHE A 44 11.14 15.92 6.17
CA PHE A 44 12.58 15.77 6.38
C PHE A 44 13.22 14.73 5.45
N LEU A 45 12.58 13.58 5.26
CA LEU A 45 13.04 12.52 4.37
C LEU A 45 13.08 12.99 2.92
N ILE A 46 12.01 13.65 2.44
CA ILE A 46 11.93 14.18 1.08
C ILE A 46 13.04 15.20 0.81
N VAL A 47 13.30 16.12 1.76
CA VAL A 47 14.38 17.11 1.64
C VAL A 47 15.74 16.42 1.61
N THR A 48 16.00 15.50 2.54
CA THR A 48 17.30 14.81 2.66
C THR A 48 17.63 13.99 1.41
N ILE A 49 16.68 13.22 0.90
CA ILE A 49 16.88 12.43 -0.33
C ILE A 49 17.14 13.35 -1.53
N SER A 50 16.47 14.50 -1.59
CA SER A 50 16.63 15.42 -2.71
C SER A 50 17.99 16.12 -2.77
N LEU A 51 18.69 16.21 -1.63
CA LEU A 51 20.02 16.80 -1.50
C LEU A 51 21.14 15.83 -1.89
N VAL A 52 20.85 14.52 -2.01
CA VAL A 52 21.86 13.51 -2.37
C VAL A 52 22.45 13.85 -3.74
N PRO A 53 23.75 14.17 -3.83
CA PRO A 53 24.39 14.48 -5.09
C PRO A 53 24.53 13.20 -5.91
N ILE A 54 23.94 13.20 -7.10
CA ILE A 54 23.88 12.05 -8.02
C ILE A 54 25.26 11.71 -8.64
N ASN A 55 26.27 12.52 -8.36
CA ASN A 55 27.56 12.51 -9.07
C ASN A 55 28.48 11.35 -8.65
N ASN A 56 28.24 10.71 -7.49
CA ASN A 56 29.15 9.72 -6.88
C ASN A 56 28.50 8.35 -6.59
N VAL A 57 27.32 8.08 -7.16
CA VAL A 57 26.68 6.77 -7.04
C VAL A 57 27.05 5.93 -8.26
N GLU A 58 27.82 4.86 -8.04
CA GLU A 58 28.11 3.84 -9.06
C GLU A 58 26.82 3.30 -9.71
N SER A 59 25.67 3.42 -9.02
CA SER A 59 24.35 3.16 -9.57
C SER A 59 23.67 4.44 -10.09
N VAL A 60 24.06 4.84 -11.30
CA VAL A 60 23.41 5.92 -12.07
C VAL A 60 21.88 5.68 -12.21
N PHE A 61 21.43 4.43 -12.18
CA PHE A 61 20.01 4.07 -12.23
C PHE A 61 19.24 4.47 -10.97
N VAL A 62 19.73 4.11 -9.79
CA VAL A 62 19.09 4.48 -8.51
C VAL A 62 19.02 6.00 -8.39
N ALA A 63 20.09 6.69 -8.77
CA ALA A 63 20.16 8.14 -8.77
C ALA A 63 19.11 8.81 -9.69
N ARG A 64 18.77 8.18 -10.82
CA ARG A 64 17.69 8.62 -11.70
C ARG A 64 16.32 8.41 -11.06
N LEU A 65 16.09 7.28 -10.39
CA LEU A 65 14.83 6.99 -9.70
C LEU A 65 14.58 7.95 -8.53
N LEU A 66 15.62 8.32 -7.78
CA LEU A 66 15.50 9.28 -6.67
C LEU A 66 15.01 10.66 -7.13
N ARG A 67 15.12 11.02 -8.42
CA ARG A 67 14.55 12.27 -8.95
C ARG A 67 13.03 12.28 -8.91
N ILE A 68 12.37 11.12 -9.05
CA ILE A 68 10.90 11.01 -8.97
C ILE A 68 10.39 11.44 -7.60
N ILE A 69 11.18 11.22 -6.54
CA ILE A 69 10.83 11.63 -5.16
C ILE A 69 10.63 13.14 -5.04
N ARG A 70 11.27 13.95 -5.89
CA ARG A 70 11.05 15.41 -5.91
C ARG A 70 9.62 15.77 -6.29
N VAL A 71 8.96 14.96 -7.13
CA VAL A 71 7.54 15.15 -7.47
C VAL A 71 6.65 14.94 -6.25
N LEU A 72 7.05 14.06 -5.31
CA LEU A 72 6.30 13.83 -4.07
C LEU A 72 6.27 15.04 -3.13
N ARG A 73 7.11 16.06 -3.34
CA ARG A 73 7.02 17.34 -2.63
C ARG A 73 5.68 18.03 -2.83
N ILE A 74 4.94 17.70 -3.89
CA ILE A 74 3.59 18.22 -4.06
C ILE A 74 2.68 17.83 -2.89
N ILE A 75 2.90 16.65 -2.31
CA ILE A 75 2.17 16.15 -1.14
C ILE A 75 2.50 17.02 0.08
N THR A 76 3.75 17.45 0.22
CA THR A 76 4.18 18.27 1.35
C THR A 76 3.60 19.68 1.26
N VAL A 77 3.47 20.25 0.06
CA VAL A 77 2.97 21.63 -0.15
C VAL A 77 1.47 21.73 -0.11
N VAL A 78 0.76 20.76 -0.70
CA VAL A 78 -0.68 20.86 -0.94
C VAL A 78 -1.43 20.21 0.21
N PRO A 79 -2.11 20.98 1.08
CA PRO A 79 -2.81 20.43 2.25
C PRO A 79 -3.90 19.43 1.86
N ALA A 80 -4.52 19.59 0.69
CA ALA A 80 -5.52 18.66 0.19
C ALA A 80 -4.95 17.23 0.01
N PHE A 81 -3.70 17.08 -0.44
CA PHE A 81 -3.08 15.75 -0.54
C PHE A 81 -2.78 15.16 0.84
N ARG A 82 -2.35 16.00 1.80
CA ARG A 82 -2.18 15.55 3.19
C ARG A 82 -3.48 15.03 3.78
N HIS A 83 -4.57 15.77 3.60
CA HIS A 83 -5.89 15.35 4.06
C HIS A 83 -6.38 14.05 3.41
N ILE A 84 -6.10 13.83 2.12
CA ILE A 84 -6.42 12.58 1.44
C ILE A 84 -5.64 11.42 2.08
N ILE A 85 -4.32 11.59 2.27
CA ILE A 85 -3.47 10.56 2.88
C ILE A 85 -3.87 10.29 4.33
N ASP A 86 -4.11 11.32 5.14
CA ASP A 86 -4.60 11.17 6.51
C ASP A 86 -5.92 10.38 6.54
N SER A 87 -6.82 10.63 5.58
CA SER A 87 -8.08 9.91 5.46
C SER A 87 -7.85 8.44 5.07
N LEU A 88 -6.97 8.17 4.11
CA LEU A 88 -6.59 6.81 3.73
C LEU A 88 -5.95 6.05 4.91
N ILE A 89 -5.05 6.69 5.66
CA ILE A 89 -4.42 6.06 6.82
C ILE A 89 -5.46 5.76 7.91
N LYS A 90 -6.42 6.65 8.14
CA LYS A 90 -7.52 6.42 9.09
C LYS A 90 -8.42 5.24 8.71
N THR A 91 -8.50 4.86 7.43
CA THR A 91 -9.28 3.69 7.00
C THR A 91 -8.52 2.37 7.09
N ILE A 92 -7.18 2.39 7.10
CA ILE A 92 -6.35 1.16 7.16
C ILE A 92 -6.72 0.25 8.34
N PRO A 93 -6.84 0.73 9.60
CA PRO A 93 -7.18 -0.15 10.73
C PRO A 93 -8.50 -0.90 10.55
N ARG A 94 -9.48 -0.27 9.90
CA ARG A 94 -10.82 -0.83 9.65
C ARG A 94 -10.75 -1.99 8.64
N VAL A 95 -9.96 -1.83 7.59
CA VAL A 95 -9.79 -2.84 6.54
C VAL A 95 -8.80 -3.94 6.97
N GLY A 96 -7.92 -3.66 7.93
CA GLY A 96 -6.83 -4.54 8.34
C GLY A 96 -7.24 -5.96 8.73
N PHE A 97 -8.32 -6.12 9.51
CA PHE A 97 -8.82 -7.45 9.90
C PHE A 97 -9.31 -8.28 8.71
N ILE A 98 -9.97 -7.63 7.76
CA ILE A 98 -10.46 -8.30 6.55
C ILE A 98 -9.31 -8.62 5.62
N ALA A 99 -8.32 -7.73 5.50
CA ALA A 99 -7.09 -8.00 4.77
C ALA A 99 -6.33 -9.20 5.35
N LEU A 100 -6.28 -9.34 6.68
CA LEU A 100 -5.70 -10.52 7.33
C LEU A 100 -6.49 -11.81 7.03
N LEU A 101 -7.83 -11.75 7.11
CA LEU A 101 -8.68 -12.88 6.74
C LEU A 101 -8.45 -13.30 5.28
N MET A 102 -8.41 -12.33 4.37
CA MET A 102 -8.13 -12.53 2.94
C MET A 102 -6.73 -13.12 2.74
N PHE A 103 -5.73 -12.67 3.49
CA PHE A 103 -4.38 -13.21 3.44
C PHE A 103 -4.33 -14.69 3.88
N ILE A 104 -4.99 -15.04 4.99
CA ILE A 104 -5.08 -16.44 5.46
C ILE A 104 -5.80 -17.31 4.42
N PHE A 105 -6.91 -16.82 3.87
CA PHE A 105 -7.66 -17.50 2.82
C PHE A 105 -6.79 -17.74 1.57
N MET A 106 -6.07 -16.72 1.09
CA MET A 106 -5.13 -16.83 -0.02
C MET A 106 -3.98 -17.78 0.30
N TYR A 107 -3.48 -17.81 1.53
CA TYR A 107 -2.43 -18.75 1.93
C TYR A 107 -2.89 -20.21 1.82
N VAL A 108 -4.11 -20.52 2.26
CA VAL A 108 -4.68 -21.87 2.12
C VAL A 108 -4.85 -22.24 0.64
N TRP A 109 -5.43 -21.35 -0.18
CA TRP A 109 -5.56 -21.58 -1.62
C TRP A 109 -4.20 -21.69 -2.32
N GLY A 110 -3.22 -20.89 -1.90
CA GLY A 110 -1.87 -20.87 -2.46
C GLY A 110 -1.13 -22.16 -2.17
N ALA A 111 -1.28 -22.71 -0.96
CA ALA A 111 -0.71 -24.01 -0.60
C ALA A 111 -1.33 -25.15 -1.44
N ILE A 112 -2.65 -25.12 -1.63
CA ILE A 112 -3.35 -26.08 -2.50
C ILE A 112 -2.84 -25.94 -3.94
N GLY A 113 -2.84 -24.73 -4.50
CA GLY A 113 -2.40 -24.49 -5.87
C GLY A 113 -0.93 -24.88 -6.09
N THR A 114 -0.04 -24.60 -5.13
CA THR A 114 1.36 -25.05 -5.18
C THR A 114 1.45 -26.58 -5.23
N MET A 115 0.64 -27.29 -4.45
CA MET A 115 0.64 -28.75 -4.38
C MET A 115 0.17 -29.41 -5.69
N PHE A 116 -0.84 -28.84 -6.35
CA PHE A 116 -1.41 -29.40 -7.58
C PHE A 116 -0.71 -28.87 -8.84
N PHE A 117 -0.50 -27.57 -8.94
CA PHE A 117 -0.10 -26.91 -10.17
C PHE A 117 1.39 -26.60 -10.26
N GLY A 118 2.14 -26.66 -9.15
CA GLY A 118 3.56 -26.28 -9.12
C GLY A 118 4.49 -27.07 -10.05
N LYS A 119 4.08 -28.28 -10.49
CA LYS A 119 4.81 -29.05 -11.50
C LYS A 119 4.44 -28.71 -12.94
N VAL A 120 3.23 -28.19 -13.16
CA VAL A 120 2.68 -27.90 -14.49
C VAL A 120 3.02 -26.46 -14.89
N ASP A 121 2.85 -25.53 -13.96
CA ASP A 121 3.14 -24.11 -14.12
C ASP A 121 3.98 -23.63 -12.93
N PRO A 122 5.31 -23.86 -12.94
CA PRO A 122 6.21 -23.45 -11.86
C PRO A 122 6.38 -21.93 -11.74
N GLU A 123 6.08 -21.16 -12.79
CA GLU A 123 6.22 -19.70 -12.78
C GLU A 123 5.18 -19.06 -11.85
N ASN A 124 3.95 -19.59 -11.86
CA ASN A 124 2.89 -19.13 -10.98
C ASN A 124 2.79 -19.93 -9.67
N TRP A 125 3.05 -21.25 -9.70
CA TRP A 125 2.75 -22.15 -8.60
C TRP A 125 3.97 -22.87 -8.01
N GLY A 126 5.20 -22.51 -8.42
CA GLY A 126 6.41 -23.24 -8.04
C GLY A 126 6.77 -23.14 -6.55
N ASN A 127 6.29 -22.12 -5.85
CA ASN A 127 6.39 -21.99 -4.40
C ASN A 127 5.25 -21.13 -3.85
N ILE A 128 5.11 -21.13 -2.53
CA ILE A 128 4.03 -20.43 -1.84
C ILE A 128 4.02 -18.91 -2.10
N GLY A 129 5.19 -18.28 -2.26
CA GLY A 129 5.28 -16.85 -2.53
C GLY A 129 4.77 -16.48 -3.92
N LEU A 130 5.14 -17.27 -4.93
CA LEU A 130 4.61 -17.11 -6.29
C LEU A 130 3.11 -17.35 -6.33
N ALA A 131 2.63 -18.43 -5.70
CA ALA A 131 1.20 -18.75 -5.66
C ALA A 131 0.38 -17.64 -4.98
N LEU A 132 0.90 -17.01 -3.93
CA LEU A 132 0.25 -15.85 -3.31
C LEU A 132 0.18 -14.64 -4.25
N ILE A 133 1.22 -14.35 -5.02
CA ILE A 133 1.20 -13.25 -6.01
C ILE A 133 0.21 -13.57 -7.14
N THR A 134 0.22 -14.80 -7.66
CA THR A 134 -0.75 -15.28 -8.64
C THR A 134 -2.19 -15.15 -8.12
N LEU A 135 -2.45 -15.54 -6.87
CA LEU A 135 -3.78 -15.40 -6.27
C LEU A 135 -4.20 -13.95 -6.03
N VAL A 136 -3.24 -13.04 -5.77
CA VAL A 136 -3.53 -11.59 -5.74
C VAL A 136 -3.96 -11.11 -7.14
N GLN A 137 -3.28 -11.53 -8.20
CA GLN A 137 -3.66 -11.22 -9.58
C GLN A 137 -5.05 -11.78 -9.93
N VAL A 138 -5.34 -13.03 -9.55
CA VAL A 138 -6.66 -13.64 -9.73
C VAL A 138 -7.74 -12.93 -8.91
N ALA A 139 -7.43 -12.48 -7.69
CA ALA A 139 -8.36 -11.76 -6.82
C ALA A 139 -8.76 -10.38 -7.39
N THR A 140 -7.89 -9.76 -8.20
CA THR A 140 -8.19 -8.54 -8.96
C THR A 140 -8.86 -8.82 -10.31
N TYR A 141 -9.19 -10.08 -10.60
CA TYR A 141 -9.72 -10.57 -11.88
C TYR A 141 -8.80 -10.33 -13.08
N ASP A 142 -7.52 -10.10 -12.84
CA ASP A 142 -6.57 -9.80 -13.89
C ASP A 142 -6.07 -11.09 -14.53
N ASP A 143 -6.36 -11.27 -15.81
CA ASP A 143 -5.93 -12.39 -16.66
C ASP A 143 -6.03 -13.82 -16.06
N TRP A 144 -6.97 -14.04 -15.13
CA TRP A 144 -7.09 -15.30 -14.39
C TRP A 144 -7.43 -16.50 -15.27
N ALA A 145 -8.13 -16.27 -16.38
CA ALA A 145 -8.50 -17.31 -17.34
C ALA A 145 -7.27 -17.84 -18.09
N ALA A 146 -6.28 -16.98 -18.37
CA ALA A 146 -5.02 -17.41 -18.98
C ALA A 146 -4.21 -18.29 -18.02
N ILE A 147 -4.10 -17.89 -16.74
CA ILE A 147 -3.44 -18.68 -15.68
C ILE A 147 -4.11 -20.05 -15.54
N MET A 148 -5.45 -20.08 -15.48
CA MET A 148 -6.21 -21.34 -15.44
C MET A 148 -5.96 -22.18 -16.69
N GLY A 149 -5.90 -21.56 -17.87
CA GLY A 149 -5.66 -22.22 -19.15
C GLY A 149 -4.37 -23.04 -19.15
N GLN A 150 -3.29 -22.52 -18.56
CA GLN A 150 -1.99 -23.20 -18.49
C GLN A 150 -2.04 -24.54 -17.74
N VAL A 151 -2.91 -24.66 -16.74
CA VAL A 151 -3.03 -25.89 -15.94
C VAL A 151 -4.16 -26.80 -16.39
N THR A 152 -5.09 -26.29 -17.20
CA THR A 152 -6.31 -27.01 -17.60
C THR A 152 -6.02 -28.19 -18.52
N GLU A 153 -4.95 -28.14 -19.32
CA GLU A 153 -4.54 -29.27 -20.17
C GLU A 153 -4.21 -30.53 -19.34
N VAL A 154 -3.65 -30.35 -18.15
CA VAL A 154 -3.29 -31.44 -17.23
C VAL A 154 -4.40 -31.70 -16.21
N TYR A 155 -5.07 -30.64 -15.75
CA TYR A 155 -6.15 -30.68 -14.76
C TYR A 155 -7.45 -30.10 -15.35
N PRO A 156 -8.29 -30.91 -16.04
CA PRO A 156 -9.49 -30.42 -16.70
C PRO A 156 -10.53 -29.76 -15.77
N PHE A 157 -10.50 -30.10 -14.48
CA PHE A 157 -11.37 -29.54 -13.45
C PHE A 157 -10.73 -28.38 -12.67
N ALA A 158 -9.58 -27.86 -13.12
CA ALA A 158 -8.91 -26.73 -12.47
C ALA A 158 -9.82 -25.50 -12.35
N TRP A 159 -10.76 -25.31 -13.27
CA TRP A 159 -11.76 -24.23 -13.21
C TRP A 159 -12.52 -24.18 -11.88
N ILE A 160 -12.73 -25.31 -11.19
CA ILE A 160 -13.39 -25.35 -9.88
C ILE A 160 -12.55 -24.61 -8.84
N PHE A 161 -11.23 -24.80 -8.85
CA PHE A 161 -10.30 -24.13 -7.93
C PHE A 161 -10.34 -22.61 -8.14
N PHE A 162 -10.24 -22.14 -9.38
CA PHE A 162 -10.22 -20.71 -9.70
C PHE A 162 -11.58 -20.05 -9.48
N VAL A 163 -12.67 -20.67 -9.95
CA VAL A 163 -14.02 -20.11 -9.81
C VAL A 163 -14.45 -20.09 -8.35
N SER A 164 -14.16 -21.13 -7.56
CA SER A 164 -14.47 -21.12 -6.12
C SER A 164 -13.67 -20.05 -5.37
N PHE A 165 -12.39 -19.88 -5.69
CA PHE A 165 -11.56 -18.79 -5.16
C PHE A 165 -12.20 -17.43 -5.46
N ILE A 166 -12.55 -17.20 -6.73
CA ILE A 166 -13.11 -15.94 -7.20
C ILE A 166 -14.44 -15.64 -6.50
N ILE A 167 -15.35 -16.62 -6.38
CA ILE A 167 -16.64 -16.43 -5.72
C ILE A 167 -16.45 -16.05 -4.25
N ILE A 168 -15.61 -16.78 -3.52
CA ILE A 168 -15.36 -16.49 -2.10
C ILE A 168 -14.67 -15.13 -1.94
N ASN A 169 -13.66 -14.83 -2.77
CA ASN A 169 -13.00 -13.53 -2.79
C ASN A 169 -13.99 -12.38 -3.06
N ALA A 170 -14.91 -12.56 -4.02
CA ALA A 170 -15.95 -11.58 -4.32
C ALA A 170 -16.87 -11.33 -3.13
N VAL A 171 -17.27 -12.39 -2.42
CA VAL A 171 -18.11 -12.29 -1.22
C VAL A 171 -17.36 -11.58 -0.09
N ILE A 172 -16.10 -11.93 0.14
CA ILE A 172 -15.26 -11.26 1.16
C ILE A 172 -15.13 -9.77 0.83
N LEU A 173 -14.83 -9.42 -0.43
CA LEU A 173 -14.71 -8.04 -0.87
C LEU A 173 -16.03 -7.28 -0.73
N LEU A 174 -17.15 -7.90 -1.08
CA LEU A 174 -18.47 -7.29 -0.94
C LEU A 174 -18.80 -7.01 0.54
N ASN A 175 -18.55 -7.98 1.41
CA ASN A 175 -18.73 -7.82 2.85
C ASN A 175 -17.80 -6.76 3.44
N MET A 176 -16.58 -6.63 2.90
CA MET A 176 -15.66 -5.54 3.25
C MET A 176 -16.24 -4.17 2.89
N VAL A 177 -16.72 -4.02 1.66
CA VAL A 177 -17.32 -2.76 1.19
C VAL A 177 -18.54 -2.40 2.02
N ILE A 178 -19.42 -3.37 2.30
CA ILE A 178 -20.57 -3.16 3.18
C ILE A 178 -20.11 -2.75 4.58
N GLY A 179 -19.12 -3.44 5.15
CA GLY A 179 -18.57 -3.13 6.47
C GLY A 179 -18.05 -1.70 6.55
N VAL A 180 -17.28 -1.26 5.56
CA VAL A 180 -16.75 0.12 5.47
C VAL A 180 -17.87 1.14 5.28
N ILE A 181 -18.85 0.86 4.41
CA ILE A 181 -20.00 1.77 4.19
C ILE A 181 -20.84 1.91 5.45
N VAL A 182 -21.17 0.80 6.13
CA VAL A 182 -21.94 0.80 7.36
C VAL A 182 -21.22 1.59 8.44
N ASP A 183 -19.92 1.38 8.60
CA ASP A 183 -19.10 2.11 9.57
C ASP A 183 -19.05 3.63 9.28
N VAL A 184 -18.98 4.02 8.00
CA VAL A 184 -19.08 5.44 7.60
C VAL A 184 -20.49 6.00 7.89
N MET A 185 -21.55 5.23 7.65
CA MET A 185 -22.95 5.64 7.90
C MET A 185 -23.26 5.75 9.40
N THR A 186 -22.67 4.91 10.24
CA THR A 186 -22.84 4.94 11.69
C THR A 186 -21.85 5.90 12.39
N GLY A 187 -21.06 6.65 11.62
CA GLY A 187 -20.13 7.65 12.16
C GLY A 187 -18.96 7.07 12.95
N GLY A 188 -18.61 5.79 12.72
CA GLY A 188 -17.59 5.07 13.48
C GLY A 188 -17.99 4.70 14.92
N SER A 189 -19.20 5.06 15.37
CA SER A 189 -19.66 4.74 16.73
C SER A 189 -20.09 3.28 16.86
N GLY A 190 -20.44 2.61 15.76
CA GLY A 190 -21.00 1.26 15.81
C GLY A 190 -20.09 0.23 16.51
N ILE A 191 -18.77 0.29 16.31
CA ILE A 191 -17.83 -0.62 16.99
C ILE A 191 -17.56 -0.15 18.42
N ASP A 192 -17.38 1.16 18.64
CA ASP A 192 -17.14 1.74 19.97
C ASP A 192 -18.33 1.56 20.92
N ASP A 193 -19.56 1.63 20.40
CA ASP A 193 -20.81 1.43 21.12
C ASP A 193 -21.03 -0.06 21.44
N LEU A 194 -20.62 -0.97 20.56
CA LEU A 194 -20.66 -2.42 20.82
C LEU A 194 -19.63 -2.84 21.88
N ILE A 195 -18.42 -2.28 21.85
CA ILE A 195 -17.38 -2.54 22.85
C ILE A 195 -17.84 -2.02 24.22
N LYS A 196 -18.38 -0.79 24.29
CA LYS A 196 -18.95 -0.24 25.53
C LYS A 196 -20.12 -1.07 26.05
N ALA A 197 -21.03 -1.52 25.19
CA ALA A 197 -22.15 -2.35 25.61
C ALA A 197 -21.71 -3.72 26.15
N GLU A 198 -20.60 -4.28 25.67
CA GLU A 198 -20.03 -5.52 26.20
C GLU A 198 -19.30 -5.31 27.55
N GLU A 199 -18.65 -4.17 27.74
CA GLU A 199 -18.08 -3.75 29.04
C GLU A 199 -19.19 -3.55 30.08
N ASP A 200 -20.24 -2.79 29.74
CA ASP A 200 -21.39 -2.53 30.61
C ASP A 200 -22.20 -3.81 30.96
N ALA A 201 -22.13 -4.86 30.12
CA ALA A 201 -22.81 -6.13 30.37
C ALA A 201 -22.01 -7.09 31.27
N LYS A 202 -20.72 -6.79 31.52
CA LYS A 202 -19.83 -7.58 32.38
C LYS A 202 -19.73 -7.04 33.82
N ASP A 203 -20.22 -5.83 34.05
CA ASP A 203 -20.37 -5.19 35.38
C ASP A 203 -21.76 -5.43 36.01
#